data_AF-A0A0C9TBE8-F1
#
_entry.id   AF-A0A0C9TBE8-F1
#
_cell.length_a   1.000
_cell.length_b   1.000
_cell.length_c   1.000
_cell.angle_alpha   90.00
_cell.angle_beta   90.00
_cell.angle_gamma   90.00
#
_symmetry.space_group_name_H-M   'P 1'
#
loop_
_entity.id
_entity.type
_entity.pdbx_description
1 polymer ?
#
loop_
_entity_poly.entity_id
_entity_poly.type
_entity_poly.pdbx_seq_one_letter_code
_entity_poly.pdbx_strand_id
1 'polypeptide(L)' 'LQKFTSKLATTYGDKALLAHAMAVNGLWRNACALGIDDEKLWCALDVAWEVLITALAISTGKQL' A
#
# COMPACT_ATOMS: atom_id res chain seq x y z
N LEU A 1 -2.22 -12.91 1.84
CA LEU A 1 -1.83 -11.63 1.19
C LEU A 1 -1.26 -11.85 -0.20
N GLN A 2 -0.23 -12.69 -0.39
CA GLN A 2 0.43 -12.90 -1.68
C GLN A 2 -0.47 -13.12 -2.90
N LYS A 3 -1.51 -13.96 -2.81
CA LYS A 3 -2.46 -14.19 -3.93
C LYS A 3 -3.20 -12.91 -4.35
N PHE A 4 -3.51 -12.02 -3.41
CA PHE A 4 -4.14 -10.72 -3.71
C PHE A 4 -3.15 -9.77 -4.34
N THR A 5 -1.93 -9.75 -3.81
CA THR A 5 -0.82 -8.94 -4.31
C THR A 5 -0.48 -9.24 -5.77
N SER A 6 -0.34 -10.53 -6.12
CA SER A 6 -0.08 -10.94 -7.50
C SER A 6 -1.22 -10.55 -8.42
N LYS A 7 -2.47 -10.71 -7.99
CA LYS A 7 -3.63 -10.28 -8.76
C LYS A 7 -3.62 -8.76 -8.97
N LEU A 8 -3.29 -7.98 -7.95
CA LEU A 8 -3.19 -6.52 -8.02
C LEU A 8 -2.10 -6.09 -9.02
N ALA A 9 -0.92 -6.71 -8.93
CA ALA A 9 0.21 -6.47 -9.83
C ALA A 9 -0.13 -6.77 -11.30
N THR A 10 -0.96 -7.78 -11.57
CA THR A 10 -1.42 -8.08 -12.94
C THR A 10 -2.58 -7.19 -13.42
N THR A 11 -3.31 -6.56 -12.48
CA THR A 11 -4.52 -5.77 -12.81
C THR A 11 -4.18 -4.30 -13.05
N TYR A 12 -3.21 -3.76 -12.31
CA TYR A 12 -2.84 -2.34 -12.37
C TYR A 12 -1.38 -2.19 -12.80
N GLY A 13 -1.09 -1.20 -13.63
CA GLY A 13 0.28 -0.84 -13.96
C GLY A 13 1.00 -0.12 -12.82
N ASP A 14 2.33 -0.11 -12.86
CA ASP A 14 3.23 0.40 -11.82
C ASP A 14 2.86 1.80 -11.33
N LYS A 15 2.51 2.71 -12.26
CA LYS A 15 2.14 4.09 -11.93
C LYS A 15 0.87 4.19 -11.09
N ALA A 16 -0.11 3.32 -11.35
CA ALA A 16 -1.35 3.28 -10.59
C ALA A 16 -1.11 2.71 -9.18
N LEU A 17 -0.31 1.63 -9.08
CA LEU A 17 0.09 1.05 -7.80
C LEU A 17 0.87 2.08 -6.94
N LEU A 18 1.79 2.82 -7.57
CA LEU A 18 2.52 3.90 -6.91
C LEU A 18 1.59 5.02 -6.44
N ALA A 19 0.61 5.43 -7.25
CA ALA A 19 -0.36 6.45 -6.85
C ALA A 19 -1.19 6.00 -5.62
N HIS A 20 -1.61 4.73 -5.57
CA HIS A 20 -2.29 4.17 -4.41
C HIS A 20 -1.39 4.11 -3.17
N ALA A 21 -0.12 3.70 -3.32
CA ALA A 21 0.84 3.71 -2.21
C ALA A 21 1.05 5.13 -1.66
N MET A 22 1.14 6.13 -2.54
CA MET A 22 1.25 7.54 -2.14
C MET A 22 0.01 8.05 -1.40
N ALA A 23 -1.19 7.57 -1.76
CA ALA A 23 -2.41 7.89 -1.03
C ALA A 23 -2.40 7.30 0.39
N VAL A 24 -1.98 6.04 0.55
CA VAL A 24 -1.82 5.39 1.88
C VAL A 24 -0.80 6.15 2.73
N ASN A 25 0.35 6.52 2.17
CA ASN A 25 1.35 7.34 2.85
C ASN A 25 0.83 8.74 3.22
N GLY A 26 -0.01 9.34 2.36
CA GLY A 26 -0.70 10.60 2.66
C GLY A 26 -1.64 10.46 3.86
N LEU A 27 -2.45 9.40 3.89
CA LEU A 27 -3.35 9.11 5.00
C LEU A 27 -2.60 8.87 6.31
N TRP A 28 -1.51 8.09 6.29
CA TRP A 28 -0.65 7.88 7.44
C TRP A 28 -0.13 9.21 8.02
N ARG A 29 0.43 10.09 7.17
CA ARG A 29 0.91 11.42 7.61
C ARG A 29 -0.20 12.29 8.19
N ASN A 30 -1.39 12.27 7.58
CA ASN A 30 -2.53 13.03 8.06
C ASN A 30 -3.01 12.52 9.43
N ALA A 31 -3.08 11.20 9.61
CA ALA A 31 -3.44 10.58 10.89
C ALA A 31 -2.45 10.99 11.99
N CYS A 32 -1.14 10.95 11.71
CA CYS A 32 -0.12 11.46 12.63
C CYS A 32 -0.30 12.96 12.94
N ALA A 33 -0.51 13.80 11.93
CA ALA A 33 -0.67 15.25 12.11
C ALA A 33 -1.92 15.63 12.92
N LEU A 34 -2.98 14.84 12.80
CA LEU A 34 -4.22 15.01 13.55
C LEU A 34 -4.19 14.36 14.94
N GLY A 35 -3.12 13.61 15.27
CA GLY A 35 -3.02 12.89 16.54
C GLY A 35 -4.04 11.76 16.68
N ILE A 36 -4.42 11.11 15.56
CA ILE A 36 -5.35 9.97 15.59
C ILE A 36 -4.62 8.77 16.20
N ASP A 37 -5.19 8.22 17.26
CA ASP A 37 -4.71 6.99 17.89
C ASP A 37 -5.80 5.90 17.81
N ASP A 38 -5.89 5.27 16.63
CA ASP A 38 -6.86 4.20 16.36
C ASP A 38 -6.14 2.95 15.85
N GLU A 39 -6.07 1.92 16.68
CA GLU A 39 -5.38 0.66 16.40
C GLU A 39 -5.86 -0.01 15.10
N LYS A 40 -7.17 0.05 14.81
CA LYS A 40 -7.74 -0.60 13.63
C LYS A 40 -7.32 0.13 12.35
N LEU A 41 -7.29 1.45 12.38
CA LEU A 41 -6.78 2.28 11.30
C LEU A 41 -5.31 1.98 11.04
N TRP A 42 -4.49 1.90 12.09
CA TRP A 42 -3.06 1.61 11.96
C TRP A 42 -2.82 0.21 11.37
N CYS A 43 -3.53 -0.81 11.87
CA CYS A 43 -3.48 -2.16 11.31
C CYS A 43 -3.92 -2.18 9.84
N ALA A 44 -4.97 -1.45 9.47
CA ALA A 44 -5.43 -1.36 8.08
C ALA A 44 -4.41 -0.68 7.16
N LEU A 45 -3.75 0.39 7.64
CA LEU A 45 -2.68 1.08 6.92
C LEU A 45 -1.47 0.18 6.69
N ASP A 46 -1.07 -0.60 7.69
CA ASP A 46 0.06 -1.53 7.60
C ASP A 46 -0.20 -2.61 6.53
N VAL A 47 -1.36 -3.26 6.58
CA VAL A 47 -1.76 -4.27 5.58
C VAL A 47 -1.86 -3.66 4.18
N ALA A 48 -2.47 -2.47 4.04
CA ALA A 48 -2.59 -1.80 2.75
C ALA A 48 -1.22 -1.46 2.16
N TRP A 49 -0.29 -0.97 2.99
CA TRP A 49 1.07 -0.64 2.59
C TRP A 49 1.83 -1.88 2.11
N GLU A 50 1.81 -2.97 2.89
CA GLU A 50 2.50 -4.22 2.54
C GLU A 50 2.00 -4.78 1.20
N VAL A 51 0.68 -4.79 0.99
CA VAL A 51 0.08 -5.26 -0.28
C VAL A 51 0.50 -4.37 -1.45
N LEU A 52 0.43 -3.05 -1.32
CA LEU A 52 0.73 -2.15 -2.43
C LEU A 52 2.21 -2.16 -2.80
N ILE A 53 3.10 -2.14 -1.82
CA ILE A 53 4.55 -2.16 -2.06
C ILE A 53 4.98 -3.50 -2.66
N THR A 54 4.45 -4.62 -2.16
CA THR A 54 4.76 -5.94 -2.73
C THR A 54 4.19 -6.07 -4.15
N ALA A 55 3.00 -5.53 -4.42
CA ALA A 55 2.42 -5.54 -5.77
C ALA A 55 3.24 -4.68 -6.73
N LEU A 56 3.69 -3.50 -6.27
CA LEU A 56 4.55 -2.61 -7.06
C LEU A 56 5.90 -3.26 -7.38
N ALA A 57 6.49 -3.99 -6.43
CA ALA A 57 7.72 -4.74 -6.65
C ALA A 57 7.57 -5.82 -7.72
N ILE A 58 6.51 -6.64 -7.61
CA ILE A 58 6.18 -7.65 -8.62
C ILE A 58 5.98 -7.00 -9.99
N SER A 59 5.22 -5.90 -10.04
CA SER A 59 4.88 -5.20 -11.29
C SER A 59 6.13 -4.58 -11.97
N THR A 60 7.05 -4.03 -11.17
CA THR A 60 8.31 -3.45 -11.66
C THR A 60 9.42 -4.47 -11.91
N GLY A 61 9.17 -5.76 -11.63
CA GLY A 61 10.18 -6.83 -11.74
C GLY A 61 11.32 -6.73 -10.71
N LYS A 62 11.18 -5.88 -9.69
CA LYS A 62 12.13 -5.83 -8.57
C LYS A 62 11.72 -6.86 -7.53
N GLN A 63 12.61 -7.80 -7.21
CA GLN A 63 12.46 -8.64 -6.02
C GLN A 63 12.72 -7.76 -4.79
N LEU A 64 11.73 -7.65 -3.89
CA LEU A 64 11.86 -7.06 -2.56
C LEU A 64 12.30 -8.10 -1.55
#